data_AF-A0A496LN03-F1
#
_entry.id   AF-A0A496LN03-F1
#
_cell.length_a   1.000
_cell.length_b   1.000
_cell.length_c   1.000
_cell.angle_alpha   90.00
_cell.angle_beta   90.00
_cell.angle_gamma   90.00
#
_symmetry.space_group_name_H-M   'P 1'
#
loop_
_entity.id
_entity.type
_entity.pdbx_description
1 polymer ?
#
loop_
_entity_poly.entity_id
_entity_poly.type
_entity_poly.pdbx_seq_one_letter_code
_entity_poly.pdbx_strand_id
1 'polypeptide(L)'
;MDKQTALDFLRLHQPMPAQLSDQLVAEFRAVREFLRDNPCDEALEPLLRSLNEGDGAGEYPLVDEVLGAADDAAAVAAIRAVLEDPSTGSGARFWATLFSVSFVRKELITSLETSLKYANDDLIELTKEQIEMFKQLT
;
A
#
# COMPACT_ATOMS: atom_id res chain seq x y z
N MET A 1 18.79 11.64 0.31
CA MET A 1 18.42 10.69 1.40
C MET A 1 19.01 9.34 1.08
N ASP A 2 19.22 8.49 2.09
CA ASP A 2 19.68 7.11 1.93
C ASP A 2 18.60 6.09 2.33
N LYS A 3 18.88 4.80 2.11
CA LYS A 3 17.98 3.68 2.41
C LYS A 3 17.54 3.67 3.88
N GLN A 4 18.46 3.90 4.82
CA GLN A 4 18.15 3.81 6.24
C GLN A 4 17.20 4.94 6.66
N THR A 5 17.46 6.16 6.19
CA THR A 5 16.61 7.32 6.42
C THR A 5 15.19 7.09 5.90
N ALA A 6 15.06 6.52 4.69
CA ALA A 6 13.76 6.19 4.11
C ALA A 6 12.99 5.16 4.96
N LEU A 7 13.66 4.09 5.39
CA LEU A 7 13.04 3.06 6.22
C LEU A 7 12.63 3.58 7.60
N ASP A 8 13.47 4.40 8.23
CA ASP A 8 13.19 4.95 9.56
C ASP A 8 12.00 5.92 9.50
N PHE A 9 11.90 6.71 8.43
CA PHE A 9 10.71 7.54 8.17
C PHE A 9 9.45 6.68 8.04
N LEU A 10 9.46 5.63 7.22
CA LEU A 10 8.28 4.78 7.03
C LEU A 10 7.90 4.01 8.30
N ARG A 11 8.87 3.60 9.13
CA ARG A 11 8.61 2.95 10.43
C ARG A 11 8.01 3.90 11.45
N LEU A 12 8.39 5.17 11.41
CA LEU A 12 7.85 6.19 12.30
C LEU A 12 6.38 6.52 11.99
N HIS A 13 5.96 6.35 10.74
CA HIS A 13 4.66 6.81 10.24
C HIS A 13 3.78 5.65 9.76
N GLN A 14 3.33 4.77 10.67
CA GLN A 14 2.42 3.64 10.35
C GLN A 14 1.11 3.70 11.16
N PRO A 15 0.11 4.48 10.70
CA PRO A 15 0.06 5.26 9.47
C PRO A 15 0.57 6.71 9.65
N MET A 16 0.68 7.42 8.53
CA MET A 16 0.74 8.88 8.49
C MET A 16 -0.46 9.52 9.20
N PRO A 17 -0.35 10.74 9.76
CA PRO A 17 -1.48 11.46 10.33
C PRO A 17 -2.54 11.78 9.27
N ALA A 18 -3.80 11.89 9.69
CA ALA A 18 -4.93 12.19 8.79
C ALA A 18 -4.81 13.56 8.09
N GLN A 19 -4.13 14.52 8.72
CA GLN A 19 -3.75 15.78 8.09
C GLN A 19 -2.23 15.87 8.01
N LEU A 20 -1.71 15.83 6.80
CA LEU A 20 -0.28 15.99 6.52
C LEU A 20 0.07 17.49 6.53
N SER A 21 1.19 17.84 7.15
CA SER A 21 1.81 19.15 6.95
C SER A 21 2.57 19.19 5.63
N ASP A 22 2.81 20.39 5.08
CA ASP A 22 3.62 20.56 3.86
C ASP A 22 5.00 19.90 3.98
N GLN A 23 5.60 19.95 5.18
CA GLN A 23 6.86 19.29 5.46
C GLN A 23 6.73 17.76 5.34
N LEU A 24 5.70 17.17 5.93
CA LEU A 24 5.51 15.73 5.91
C LEU A 24 5.16 15.21 4.50
N VAL A 25 4.42 16.00 3.72
CA VAL A 25 4.19 15.74 2.28
C VAL A 25 5.51 15.75 1.52
N ALA A 26 6.36 16.75 1.73
CA ALA A 26 7.66 16.85 1.06
C ALA A 26 8.61 15.70 1.45
N GLU A 27 8.62 15.29 2.72
CA GLU A 27 9.42 14.16 3.21
C GLU A 27 8.91 12.83 2.65
N PHE A 28 7.60 12.59 2.67
CA PHE A 28 7.01 11.38 2.07
C PHE A 28 7.26 11.32 0.56
N ARG A 29 7.10 12.43 -0.17
CA ARG A 29 7.46 12.53 -1.59
C ARG A 29 8.91 12.14 -1.81
N ALA A 30 9.83 12.70 -1.03
CA ALA A 30 11.24 12.38 -1.16
C ALA A 30 11.48 10.87 -0.96
N VAL A 31 10.92 10.26 0.10
CA VAL A 31 10.99 8.81 0.40
C VAL A 31 10.50 7.99 -0.78
N ARG A 32 9.32 8.32 -1.31
CA ARG A 32 8.70 7.65 -2.45
C ARG A 32 9.57 7.75 -3.71
N GLU A 33 10.03 8.93 -4.07
CA GLU A 33 10.91 9.15 -5.23
C GLU A 33 12.23 8.38 -5.11
N PHE A 34 12.83 8.35 -3.92
CA PHE A 34 14.04 7.57 -3.68
C PHE A 34 13.79 6.07 -3.84
N LEU A 35 12.70 5.53 -3.30
CA LEU A 35 12.39 4.10 -3.39
C LEU A 35 12.01 3.66 -4.81
N ARG A 36 11.40 4.53 -5.60
CA ARG A 36 11.20 4.31 -7.03
C ARG A 36 12.54 4.16 -7.75
N ASP A 37 13.47 5.08 -7.50
CA ASP A 37 14.76 5.10 -8.19
C ASP A 37 15.75 4.07 -7.61
N ASN A 38 15.48 3.55 -6.40
CA ASN A 38 16.29 2.58 -5.68
C ASN A 38 15.38 1.50 -5.04
N PRO A 39 14.89 0.53 -5.82
CA PRO A 39 13.98 -0.51 -5.33
C PRO A 39 14.50 -1.23 -4.09
N CYS A 40 13.62 -1.40 -3.11
CA CYS A 40 13.97 -1.90 -1.79
C CYS A 40 12.80 -2.70 -1.21
N ASP A 41 12.83 -4.03 -1.36
CA ASP A 41 11.73 -4.94 -1.00
C ASP A 41 11.31 -4.79 0.47
N GLU A 42 12.27 -4.61 1.38
CA GLU A 42 12.01 -4.42 2.82
C GLU A 42 11.30 -3.10 3.16
N ALA A 43 11.20 -2.16 2.21
CA ALA A 43 10.48 -0.89 2.38
C ALA A 43 9.01 -0.97 1.94
N LEU A 44 8.63 -1.97 1.13
CA LEU A 44 7.31 -2.01 0.48
C LEU A 44 6.16 -2.16 1.48
N GLU A 45 6.29 -3.09 2.43
CA GLU A 45 5.27 -3.24 3.48
C GLU A 45 5.19 -2.01 4.39
N PRO A 46 6.30 -1.47 4.95
CA PRO A 46 6.27 -0.20 5.68
C PRO A 46 5.65 0.96 4.89
N LEU A 47 5.93 1.04 3.58
CA LEU A 47 5.37 2.06 2.70
C LEU A 47 3.86 1.94 2.60
N LEU A 48 3.33 0.74 2.33
CA LEU A 48 1.88 0.51 2.28
C LEU A 48 1.21 0.76 3.64
N ARG A 49 1.84 0.34 4.75
CA ARG A 49 1.35 0.59 6.11
C ARG A 49 1.37 2.06 6.50
N SER A 50 2.19 2.88 5.83
CA SER A 50 2.22 4.31 6.09
C SER A 50 1.03 5.07 5.54
N LEU A 51 0.29 4.47 4.60
CA LEU A 51 -0.83 5.12 3.95
C LEU A 51 -2.04 5.20 4.88
N ASN A 52 -2.64 6.38 4.95
CA ASN A 52 -3.87 6.61 5.70
C ASN A 52 -5.03 6.88 4.74
N GLU A 53 -6.21 7.16 5.29
CA GLU A 53 -7.37 7.62 4.53
C GLU A 53 -7.07 8.93 3.77
N GLY A 54 -7.76 9.13 2.65
CA GLY A 54 -7.50 10.24 1.74
C GLY A 54 -6.35 9.96 0.77
N ASP A 55 -5.94 10.97 0.01
CA ASP A 55 -4.97 10.87 -1.09
C ASP A 55 -3.53 11.29 -0.72
N GLY A 56 -3.30 11.66 0.54
CA GLY A 56 -1.99 12.11 1.00
C GLY A 56 -1.51 13.38 0.31
N ALA A 57 -2.41 14.33 0.04
CA ALA A 57 -2.14 15.53 -0.78
C ALA A 57 -1.70 15.18 -2.22
N GLY A 58 -2.24 14.07 -2.75
CA GLY A 58 -1.93 13.54 -4.06
C GLY A 58 -0.71 12.61 -4.12
N GLU A 59 0.00 12.38 -3.00
CA GLU A 59 1.20 11.52 -2.99
C GLU A 59 0.89 10.03 -2.87
N TYR A 60 -0.22 9.63 -2.23
CA TYR A 60 -0.52 8.21 -2.06
C TYR A 60 -0.78 7.47 -3.36
N PRO A 61 -1.55 8.00 -4.35
CA PRO A 61 -1.69 7.37 -5.66
C PRO A 61 -0.36 7.07 -6.35
N LEU A 62 0.66 7.91 -6.12
CA LEU A 62 1.99 7.79 -6.70
C LEU A 62 2.83 6.69 -6.03
N VAL A 63 2.30 5.93 -5.08
CA VAL A 63 2.99 4.74 -4.55
C VAL A 63 3.03 3.61 -5.59
N ASP A 64 2.13 3.61 -6.57
CA ASP A 64 2.12 2.63 -7.67
C ASP A 64 3.44 2.64 -8.47
N GLU A 65 4.09 3.80 -8.66
CA GLU A 65 5.40 3.85 -9.33
C GLU A 65 6.53 3.24 -8.48
N VAL A 66 6.40 3.17 -7.15
CA VAL A 66 7.36 2.45 -6.30
C VAL A 66 7.13 0.95 -6.40
N LEU A 67 5.87 0.50 -6.33
CA LEU A 67 5.53 -0.92 -6.44
C LEU A 67 5.90 -1.47 -7.82
N GLY A 68 5.65 -0.72 -8.89
CA GLY A 68 5.98 -1.11 -10.26
C GLY A 68 7.49 -1.11 -10.57
N ALA A 69 8.31 -0.44 -9.76
CA ALA A 69 9.77 -0.49 -9.85
C ALA A 69 10.38 -1.67 -9.08
N ALA A 70 9.63 -2.27 -8.16
CA ALA A 70 10.08 -3.38 -7.33
C ALA A 70 9.96 -4.74 -8.04
N ASP A 71 10.49 -5.79 -7.42
CA ASP A 71 10.20 -7.15 -7.84
C ASP A 71 8.71 -7.48 -7.62
N ASP A 72 8.06 -8.04 -8.65
CA ASP A 72 6.64 -8.41 -8.62
C ASP A 72 6.28 -9.29 -7.41
N ALA A 73 7.12 -10.26 -7.06
CA ALA A 73 6.85 -11.17 -5.96
C ALA A 73 7.00 -10.45 -4.60
N ALA A 74 7.96 -9.53 -4.50
CA ALA A 74 8.10 -8.67 -3.32
C ALA A 74 6.91 -7.72 -3.14
N ALA A 75 6.44 -7.09 -4.23
CA ALA A 75 5.26 -6.22 -4.20
C ALA A 75 4.00 -6.99 -3.80
N VAL A 76 3.77 -8.17 -4.39
CA VAL A 76 2.67 -9.06 -3.99
C VAL A 76 2.79 -9.45 -2.52
N ALA A 77 3.97 -9.85 -2.04
CA ALA A 77 4.17 -10.23 -0.65
C ALA A 77 3.84 -9.08 0.32
N ALA A 78 4.24 -7.85 -0.01
CA ALA A 78 3.95 -6.67 0.79
C ALA A 78 2.44 -6.34 0.82
N ILE A 79 1.76 -6.40 -0.33
CA ILE A 79 0.30 -6.21 -0.42
C ILE A 79 -0.43 -7.26 0.43
N ARG A 80 -0.02 -8.53 0.33
CA ARG A 80 -0.59 -9.62 1.13
C ARG A 80 -0.41 -9.38 2.63
N ALA A 81 0.78 -8.97 3.06
CA ALA A 81 1.04 -8.69 4.47
C ALA A 81 0.09 -7.63 5.04
N VAL A 82 -0.19 -6.57 4.27
CA VAL A 82 -1.13 -5.51 4.67
C VAL A 82 -2.57 -5.99 4.69
N LEU A 83 -3.03 -6.70 3.64
CA LEU A 83 -4.40 -7.19 3.51
C LEU A 83 -4.74 -8.29 4.53
N GLU A 84 -3.80 -9.16 4.87
CA GLU A 84 -4.05 -10.32 5.73
C GLU A 84 -3.93 -10.00 7.23
N ASP A 85 -3.22 -8.92 7.60
CA ASP A 85 -3.01 -8.52 8.99
C ASP A 85 -4.28 -7.86 9.60
N PRO A 86 -4.83 -8.39 10.71
CA PRO A 86 -5.99 -7.81 11.39
C PRO A 86 -5.74 -6.43 12.01
N SER A 87 -4.49 -6.06 12.27
CA SER A 87 -4.11 -4.78 12.88
C SER A 87 -3.98 -3.64 11.88
N THR A 88 -3.98 -3.94 10.57
CA THR A 88 -3.92 -2.95 9.50
C THR A 88 -5.17 -2.07 9.50
N GLY A 89 -4.97 -0.75 9.58
CA GLY A 89 -6.03 0.26 9.51
C GLY A 89 -6.68 0.39 8.13
N SER A 90 -7.86 1.04 8.09
CA SER A 90 -8.69 1.22 6.89
C SER A 90 -7.94 1.84 5.71
N GLY A 91 -7.16 2.91 5.95
CA GLY A 91 -6.41 3.60 4.90
C GLY A 91 -5.40 2.71 4.18
N ALA A 92 -4.51 2.06 4.92
CA ALA A 92 -3.53 1.13 4.34
C ALA A 92 -4.22 -0.04 3.62
N ARG A 93 -5.34 -0.54 4.16
CA ARG A 93 -6.15 -1.59 3.54
C ARG A 93 -6.78 -1.12 2.22
N PHE A 94 -7.33 0.09 2.18
CA PHE A 94 -7.86 0.72 0.98
C PHE A 94 -6.82 0.77 -0.14
N TRP A 95 -5.64 1.32 0.18
CA TRP A 95 -4.57 1.48 -0.79
C TRP A 95 -3.99 0.13 -1.24
N ALA A 96 -3.79 -0.83 -0.33
CA ALA A 96 -3.34 -2.17 -0.71
C ALA A 96 -4.36 -2.90 -1.60
N THR A 97 -5.66 -2.74 -1.33
CA THR A 97 -6.72 -3.22 -2.22
C THR A 97 -6.55 -2.57 -3.59
N LEU A 98 -6.53 -1.23 -3.70
CA LEU A 98 -6.37 -0.54 -4.99
C LEU A 98 -5.10 -0.95 -5.75
N PHE A 99 -3.92 -0.96 -5.12
CA PHE A 99 -2.68 -1.29 -5.82
C PHE A 99 -2.60 -2.75 -6.27
N SER A 100 -3.37 -3.66 -5.65
CA SER A 100 -3.38 -5.05 -6.09
C SER A 100 -3.84 -5.23 -7.54
N VAL A 101 -4.57 -4.26 -8.14
CA VAL A 101 -4.97 -4.32 -9.56
C VAL A 101 -3.77 -4.42 -10.52
N SER A 102 -2.62 -3.86 -10.14
CA SER A 102 -1.39 -3.91 -10.92
C SER A 102 -0.73 -5.30 -10.87
N PHE A 103 -1.14 -6.15 -9.93
CA PHE A 103 -0.53 -7.44 -9.62
C PHE A 103 -1.53 -8.59 -9.61
N VAL A 104 -2.48 -8.64 -10.55
CA VAL A 104 -3.53 -9.65 -10.56
C VAL A 104 -2.96 -11.09 -10.49
N ARG A 105 -3.22 -11.78 -9.38
CA ARG A 105 -2.78 -13.15 -9.07
C ARG A 105 -3.83 -13.88 -8.24
N LYS A 106 -3.95 -15.21 -8.41
CA LYS A 106 -4.91 -16.04 -7.64
C LYS A 106 -4.71 -15.94 -6.13
N GLU A 107 -3.47 -15.85 -5.67
CA GLU A 107 -3.17 -15.74 -4.23
C GLU A 107 -3.72 -14.47 -3.59
N LEU A 108 -3.79 -13.36 -4.34
CA LEU A 108 -4.34 -12.10 -3.83
C LEU A 108 -5.86 -12.14 -3.67
N ILE A 109 -6.56 -13.04 -4.37
CA ILE A 109 -8.00 -13.26 -4.14
C ILE A 109 -8.22 -13.68 -2.67
N THR A 110 -7.44 -14.64 -2.18
CA THR A 110 -7.54 -15.10 -0.78
C THR A 110 -7.17 -14.00 0.22
N SER A 111 -6.20 -13.15 -0.10
CA SER A 111 -5.82 -12.01 0.74
C SER A 111 -6.92 -10.95 0.78
N LEU A 112 -7.56 -10.63 -0.35
CA LEU A 112 -8.72 -9.73 -0.41
C LEU A 112 -9.92 -10.30 0.34
N GLU A 113 -10.22 -11.60 0.20
CA GLU A 113 -11.26 -12.28 0.98
C GLU A 113 -10.98 -12.25 2.48
N THR A 114 -9.71 -12.35 2.87
CA THR A 114 -9.30 -12.21 4.27
C THR A 114 -9.50 -10.78 4.77
N SER A 115 -9.14 -9.80 3.93
CA SER A 115 -9.27 -8.37 4.21
C SER A 115 -10.72 -7.94 4.48
N LEU A 116 -11.70 -8.56 3.81
CA LEU A 116 -13.13 -8.31 4.02
C LEU A 116 -13.60 -8.49 5.48
N LYS A 117 -12.92 -9.33 6.27
CA LYS A 117 -13.26 -9.55 7.69
C LYS A 117 -13.03 -8.31 8.55
N TYR A 118 -12.21 -7.38 8.06
CA TYR A 118 -11.76 -6.18 8.77
C TYR A 118 -12.11 -4.89 8.02
N ALA A 119 -12.77 -5.01 6.87
CA ALA A 119 -13.19 -3.90 6.03
C ALA A 119 -14.33 -3.12 6.70
N ASN A 120 -14.30 -1.79 6.56
CA ASN A 120 -15.46 -0.94 6.83
C ASN A 120 -16.44 -1.00 5.64
N ASP A 121 -17.63 -0.41 5.80
CA ASP A 121 -18.69 -0.47 4.79
C ASP A 121 -18.24 0.02 3.40
N ASP A 122 -17.44 1.10 3.36
CA ASP A 122 -16.90 1.66 2.11
C ASP A 122 -15.94 0.70 1.40
N LEU A 123 -15.15 -0.07 2.17
CA LEU A 123 -14.18 -1.02 1.62
C LEU A 123 -14.79 -2.33 1.16
N ILE A 124 -15.93 -2.74 1.72
CA ILE A 124 -16.53 -4.04 1.43
C ILE A 124 -16.88 -4.16 -0.06
N GLU A 125 -17.57 -3.17 -0.62
CA GLU A 125 -18.02 -3.23 -2.02
C GLU A 125 -16.83 -3.13 -2.99
N LEU A 126 -15.91 -2.19 -2.76
CA LEU A 126 -14.67 -2.09 -3.54
C LEU A 126 -13.90 -3.42 -3.58
N THR A 127 -13.73 -4.04 -2.42
CA THR A 127 -12.97 -5.29 -2.30
C THR A 127 -13.67 -6.45 -3.02
N LYS A 128 -15.01 -6.53 -2.96
CA LYS A 128 -15.79 -7.53 -3.70
C LYS A 128 -15.69 -7.36 -5.21
N GLU A 129 -15.85 -6.13 -5.71
CA GLU A 129 -15.72 -5.82 -7.14
C GLU A 129 -14.34 -6.25 -7.67
N GLN A 130 -13.31 -5.98 -6.87
CA GLN A 130 -11.95 -6.35 -7.22
C GLN A 130 -11.70 -7.86 -7.19
N ILE A 131 -12.25 -8.59 -6.22
CA ILE A 131 -12.23 -10.05 -6.19
C ILE A 131 -12.87 -10.64 -7.47
N GLU A 132 -14.04 -10.14 -7.86
CA GLU A 132 -14.73 -10.62 -9.05
C GLU A 132 -13.94 -10.30 -10.33
N MET A 133 -13.34 -9.11 -10.42
CA MET A 133 -12.43 -8.78 -11.50
C MET A 133 -11.25 -9.76 -11.58
N PHE A 134 -10.61 -10.09 -10.45
CA PHE A 134 -9.45 -10.99 -10.44
C PHE A 134 -9.84 -12.39 -10.89
N LYS A 135 -10.99 -12.92 -10.45
CA LYS A 135 -11.51 -14.23 -10.88
C LYS A 135 -11.72 -14.32 -12.39
N GLN A 136 -12.00 -13.20 -13.07
CA GLN A 136 -12.17 -13.18 -14.53
C GLN A 136 -10.84 -13.16 -15.29
N LEU A 137 -9.76 -12.75 -14.64
CA LEU A 137 -8.46 -12.51 -15.27
C LEU A 137 -7.41 -13.60 -14.98
N THR A 138 -7.70 -14.56 -14.09
CA THR A 138 -6.76 -15.63 -13.66
C THR A 138 -7.33 -17.03 -13.75
#